data_AF-A0A7C9REM1-F1
#
_entry.id   AF-A0A7C9REM1-F1
#
_cell.length_a   1.000
_cell.length_b   1.000
_cell.length_c   1.000
_cell.angle_alpha   90.00
_cell.angle_beta   90.00
_cell.angle_gamma   90.00
#
_symmetry.space_group_name_H-M   'P 1'
#
loop_
_entity.id
_entity.type
_entity.pdbx_description
1 polymer ?
#
loop_
_entity_poly.entity_id
_entity_poly.type
_entity_poly.pdbx_seq_one_letter_code
_entity_poly.pdbx_strand_id
1 'polypeptide(L)'
;MAREKLGTDPLFGGKSKGLLFTLLAGVGLAPASEPHAMALRQLNRAISVVRNPGSDTVNVNVVTPDRETSVRVANAVMDSYVEEQRIAGAGAAPGAAAPLGERLGILQARVREAEQRYEKYRTDSLAMMAGGQSSAEKQASEISEQIAAAEARAGGLRSTLNQIQRARKILDGGGIPDPVRGGAIGTFRSRYAAARELEIDLSETLGPRHPDRVIARMRATEARRLLEQAIQDRVQSATADLERTREVVTQLKNRLEASRQNSVKTSEASARLKELERDVEAHRAAYQVVLARSQQQRPDNPGARVLSRATVPPETGRTFPVGTLFISVLLGLGLGVSLAWLLELMDEKERAEVLR
;
A
#
# COMPACT_ATOMS: atom_id res chain seq x y z
N MET A 1 -21.20 -35.68 27.28
CA MET A 1 -20.79 -36.72 28.25
C MET A 1 -21.01 -36.28 29.71
N ALA A 2 -20.40 -35.18 30.19
CA ALA A 2 -20.58 -34.71 31.59
C ALA A 2 -22.01 -34.23 31.93
N ARG A 3 -22.72 -33.63 30.97
CA ARG A 3 -24.10 -33.16 31.15
C ARG A 3 -25.14 -34.29 31.26
N GLU A 4 -24.82 -35.49 30.76
CA GLU A 4 -25.79 -36.59 30.60
C GLU A 4 -25.55 -37.80 31.51
N LYS A 5 -24.58 -37.71 32.44
CA LYS A 5 -24.29 -38.75 33.46
C LYS A 5 -24.20 -40.20 32.92
N LEU A 6 -23.71 -40.37 31.69
CA LEU A 6 -23.60 -41.66 31.01
C LEU A 6 -22.69 -42.68 31.73
N GLY A 7 -21.78 -42.24 32.61
CA GLY A 7 -20.93 -43.13 33.41
C GLY A 7 -21.62 -43.80 34.60
N THR A 8 -22.84 -43.38 34.95
CA THR A 8 -23.65 -43.98 36.04
C THR A 8 -24.77 -44.88 35.54
N ASP A 9 -25.02 -44.89 34.23
CA ASP A 9 -26.09 -45.69 33.63
C ASP A 9 -25.63 -47.15 33.47
N PRO A 10 -26.35 -48.15 34.05
CA PRO A 10 -26.00 -49.56 33.92
C PRO A 10 -25.95 -50.05 32.46
N LEU A 11 -26.60 -49.36 31.51
CA LEU A 11 -26.56 -49.68 30.09
C LEU A 11 -25.22 -49.29 29.41
N PHE A 12 -24.48 -48.36 29.99
CA PHE A 12 -23.23 -47.82 29.44
C PHE A 12 -22.01 -48.08 30.33
N GLY A 13 -22.07 -49.06 31.22
CA GLY A 13 -20.95 -49.44 32.10
C GLY A 13 -21.01 -48.87 33.52
N GLY A 14 -22.15 -48.31 33.92
CA GLY A 14 -22.47 -48.13 35.34
C GLY A 14 -22.53 -49.49 36.04
N LYS A 15 -22.04 -49.55 37.29
CA LYS A 15 -21.89 -50.79 38.08
C LYS A 15 -23.13 -51.67 37.99
N SER A 16 -23.07 -52.76 37.22
CA SER A 16 -24.18 -53.72 37.13
C SER A 16 -24.34 -54.42 38.48
N LYS A 17 -25.49 -54.27 39.13
CA LYS A 17 -25.87 -55.00 40.36
C LYS A 17 -26.32 -56.44 40.04
N GLY A 18 -25.58 -57.16 39.20
CA GLY A 18 -25.87 -58.55 38.86
C GLY A 18 -25.08 -59.52 39.72
N LEU A 19 -25.74 -60.53 40.29
CA LEU A 19 -25.14 -61.57 41.16
C LEU A 19 -23.91 -62.26 40.53
N LEU A 20 -23.93 -62.44 39.21
CA LEU A 20 -22.80 -63.00 38.44
C LEU A 20 -21.55 -62.11 38.45
N PHE A 21 -21.71 -60.78 38.45
CA PHE A 21 -20.58 -59.85 38.47
C PHE A 21 -19.88 -59.83 39.83
N THR A 22 -20.65 -59.98 40.92
CA THR A 22 -20.11 -60.15 42.28
C THR A 22 -19.34 -61.45 42.46
N LEU A 23 -19.78 -62.55 41.83
CA LEU A 23 -19.06 -63.83 41.86
C LEU A 23 -17.76 -63.77 41.05
N LEU A 24 -17.76 -63.15 39.87
CA LEU A 24 -16.56 -62.95 39.05
C LEU A 24 -15.56 -61.95 39.66
N ALA A 25 -16.05 -60.92 40.35
CA ALA A 25 -15.21 -59.97 41.08
C ALA A 25 -14.51 -60.62 42.29
N GLY A 26 -15.17 -61.58 42.96
CA GLY A 26 -14.58 -62.34 44.07
C GLY A 26 -13.44 -63.28 43.66
N VAL A 27 -13.33 -63.63 42.37
CA VAL A 27 -12.30 -64.54 41.81
C VAL A 27 -11.19 -63.76 41.07
N GLY A 28 -11.23 -62.43 41.04
CA GLY A 28 -10.19 -61.60 40.44
C GLY A 28 -10.13 -61.63 38.90
N LEU A 29 -11.13 -62.22 38.23
CA LEU A 29 -11.24 -62.25 36.77
C LEU A 29 -12.02 -61.07 36.16
N ALA A 30 -12.47 -60.12 36.98
CA ALA A 30 -13.13 -58.92 36.48
C ALA A 30 -12.07 -57.93 35.94
N PRO A 31 -12.08 -57.56 34.65
CA PRO A 31 -11.17 -56.53 34.17
C PRO A 31 -11.49 -55.22 34.90
N ALA A 32 -10.48 -54.61 35.52
CA ALA A 32 -10.52 -53.23 36.00
C ALA A 32 -10.71 -52.32 34.79
N SER A 33 -11.96 -52.20 34.36
CA SER A 33 -12.36 -51.45 33.20
C SER A 33 -12.73 -50.07 33.68
N GLU A 34 -12.00 -49.07 33.19
CA GLU A 34 -12.39 -47.69 33.42
C GLU A 34 -13.83 -47.53 32.90
N PRO A 35 -14.80 -47.19 33.76
CA PRO A 35 -16.20 -47.12 33.37
C PRO A 35 -16.42 -46.14 32.21
N HIS A 36 -15.55 -45.13 32.10
CA HIS A 36 -15.50 -44.18 30.99
C HIS A 36 -15.14 -44.82 29.64
N ALA A 37 -14.12 -45.69 29.60
CA ALA A 37 -13.67 -46.34 28.37
C ALA A 37 -14.68 -47.38 27.85
N MET A 38 -15.44 -48.00 28.75
CA MET A 38 -16.55 -48.89 28.39
C MET A 38 -17.77 -48.11 27.89
N ALA A 39 -18.13 -47.01 28.56
CA ALA A 39 -19.21 -46.12 28.12
C ALA A 39 -18.97 -45.59 26.71
N LEU A 40 -17.73 -45.19 26.40
CA LEU A 40 -17.38 -44.68 25.09
C LEU A 40 -17.46 -45.74 23.99
N ARG A 41 -17.04 -46.98 24.29
CA ARG A 41 -17.17 -48.12 23.36
C ARG A 41 -18.62 -48.54 23.13
N GLN A 42 -19.43 -48.56 24.18
CA GLN A 42 -20.88 -48.80 24.10
C GLN A 42 -21.56 -47.71 23.26
N LEU A 43 -21.22 -46.45 23.50
CA LEU A 43 -21.74 -45.32 22.74
C LEU A 43 -21.35 -45.39 21.25
N ASN A 44 -20.08 -45.67 20.93
CA ASN A 44 -19.63 -45.81 19.55
C ASN A 44 -20.32 -46.97 18.80
N ARG A 45 -20.73 -48.02 19.51
CA ARG A 45 -21.52 -49.12 18.92
C ARG A 45 -23.00 -48.75 18.76
N ALA A 46 -23.53 -47.91 19.65
CA ALA A 46 -24.92 -47.47 19.65
C ALA A 46 -25.20 -46.40 18.58
N ILE A 47 -24.21 -45.59 18.22
CA ILE A 47 -24.35 -44.53 17.22
C ILE A 47 -23.95 -45.06 15.84
N SER A 48 -24.83 -44.86 14.85
CA SER A 48 -24.51 -45.03 13.43
C SER A 48 -24.87 -43.76 12.67
N VAL A 49 -23.98 -43.33 11.79
CA VAL A 49 -24.14 -42.10 11.01
C VAL A 49 -24.21 -42.49 9.54
N VAL A 50 -25.32 -42.13 8.89
CA VAL A 50 -25.56 -42.46 7.49
C VAL A 50 -25.80 -41.18 6.71
N ARG A 51 -25.01 -40.95 5.66
CA ARG A 51 -25.27 -39.87 4.70
C ARG A 51 -26.28 -40.36 3.67
N ASN A 52 -27.31 -39.56 3.39
CA ASN A 52 -28.26 -39.89 2.34
C ASN A 52 -27.64 -39.63 0.97
N PRO A 53 -27.55 -40.63 0.07
CA PRO A 53 -27.04 -40.41 -1.27
C PRO A 53 -27.99 -39.47 -2.03
N GLY A 54 -27.47 -38.34 -2.53
CA GLY A 54 -28.25 -37.34 -3.27
C GLY A 54 -28.71 -36.11 -2.46
N SER A 55 -28.38 -36.01 -1.17
CA SER A 55 -28.60 -34.79 -0.38
C SER A 55 -27.46 -34.51 0.61
N ASP A 56 -27.33 -33.24 1.04
CA ASP A 56 -26.37 -32.83 2.08
C ASP A 56 -26.86 -33.11 3.51
N THR A 57 -27.84 -34.01 3.66
CA THR A 57 -28.38 -34.39 4.97
C THR A 57 -27.64 -35.59 5.56
N VAL A 58 -27.30 -35.49 6.85
CA VAL A 58 -26.70 -36.58 7.62
C VAL A 58 -27.73 -37.07 8.63
N ASN A 59 -28.03 -38.37 8.58
CA ASN A 59 -28.90 -39.03 9.55
C ASN A 59 -28.06 -39.64 10.66
N VAL A 60 -28.41 -39.30 11.91
CA VAL A 60 -27.78 -39.84 13.12
C VAL A 60 -28.75 -40.82 13.77
N ASN A 61 -28.41 -42.11 13.70
CA ASN A 61 -29.21 -43.19 14.27
C ASN A 61 -28.57 -43.64 15.58
N VAL A 62 -29.35 -43.70 16.66
CA VAL A 62 -28.89 -44.17 17.98
C VAL A 62 -29.78 -45.32 18.44
N VAL A 63 -29.17 -46.46 18.74
CA VAL A 63 -29.86 -47.67 19.18
C VAL A 63 -29.44 -48.01 20.61
N THR A 64 -30.39 -47.90 21.55
CA THR A 64 -30.19 -48.28 22.95
C THR A 64 -31.36 -49.13 23.46
N PRO A 65 -31.17 -49.94 24.53
CA PRO A 65 -32.26 -50.76 25.07
C PRO A 65 -33.45 -49.97 25.61
N ASP A 66 -33.23 -48.74 26.07
CA ASP A 66 -34.27 -47.81 26.46
C ASP A 66 -34.56 -46.77 25.36
N ARG A 67 -35.85 -46.50 25.09
CA ARG A 67 -36.30 -45.62 24.02
C ARG A 67 -36.02 -44.14 24.33
N GLU A 68 -36.21 -43.72 25.58
CA GLU A 68 -35.97 -42.33 25.98
C GLU A 68 -34.48 -41.99 25.92
N THR A 69 -33.63 -42.96 26.27
CA THR A 69 -32.17 -42.82 26.22
C THR A 69 -31.65 -42.69 24.79
N SER A 70 -32.23 -43.41 23.81
CA SER A 70 -31.89 -43.26 22.39
C SER A 70 -32.14 -41.84 21.89
N VAL A 71 -33.31 -41.27 22.21
CA VAL A 71 -33.69 -39.90 21.82
C VAL A 71 -32.79 -38.86 22.46
N ARG A 72 -32.51 -39.01 23.76
CA ARG A 72 -31.66 -38.08 24.51
C ARG A 72 -30.24 -38.05 23.98
N VAL A 73 -29.65 -39.22 23.75
CA VAL A 73 -28.29 -39.35 23.21
C VAL A 73 -28.22 -38.81 21.78
N ALA A 74 -29.18 -39.12 20.92
CA ALA A 74 -29.22 -38.60 19.55
C ALA A 74 -29.28 -37.06 19.51
N ASN A 75 -30.18 -36.46 20.29
CA ASN A 75 -30.31 -35.00 20.37
C ASN A 75 -29.04 -34.36 20.97
N ALA A 76 -28.47 -34.95 22.02
CA ALA A 76 -27.25 -34.45 22.64
C ALA A 76 -26.03 -34.49 21.69
N VAL A 77 -25.92 -35.54 20.86
CA VAL A 77 -24.88 -35.64 19.82
C VAL A 77 -25.08 -34.54 18.77
N MET A 78 -26.31 -34.37 18.27
CA MET A 78 -26.62 -33.30 17.30
C MET A 78 -26.32 -31.91 17.86
N ASP A 79 -26.78 -31.58 19.07
CA ASP A 79 -26.55 -30.29 19.70
C ASP A 79 -25.04 -30.06 19.96
N SER A 80 -24.30 -31.09 20.37
CA SER A 80 -22.85 -30.99 20.56
C SER A 80 -22.08 -30.73 19.26
N TYR A 81 -22.50 -31.33 18.15
CA TYR A 81 -21.89 -31.12 16.85
C TYR A 81 -22.13 -29.71 16.33
N VAL A 82 -23.37 -29.20 16.46
CA VAL A 82 -23.70 -27.81 16.07
C VAL A 82 -22.91 -26.81 16.92
N GLU A 83 -22.79 -27.04 18.22
CA GLU A 83 -22.02 -26.18 19.10
C GLU A 83 -20.51 -26.24 18.81
N GLU A 84 -19.97 -27.43 18.55
CA GLU A 84 -18.57 -27.60 18.17
C GLU A 84 -18.28 -26.94 16.81
N GLN A 85 -19.19 -27.02 15.85
CA GLN A 85 -19.03 -26.34 14.57
C GLN A 85 -19.14 -24.81 14.70
N ARG A 86 -19.97 -24.31 15.61
CA ARG A 86 -20.04 -22.89 15.96
C ARG A 86 -18.74 -22.40 16.59
N ILE A 87 -18.17 -23.18 17.51
CA ILE A 87 -16.89 -22.87 18.16
C ILE A 87 -15.73 -22.99 17.16
N ALA A 88 -15.70 -24.03 16.32
CA ALA A 88 -14.69 -24.22 15.29
C ALA A 88 -14.74 -23.13 14.22
N GLY A 89 -15.93 -22.72 13.78
CA GLY A 89 -16.11 -21.60 12.85
C GLY A 89 -15.64 -20.26 13.42
N ALA A 90 -15.73 -20.07 14.74
CA ALA A 90 -15.20 -18.89 15.43
C ALA A 90 -13.70 -19.00 15.78
N GLY A 91 -13.19 -20.22 15.98
CA GLY A 91 -11.84 -20.50 16.51
C GLY A 91 -10.79 -20.94 15.47
N ALA A 92 -11.17 -21.25 14.24
CA ALA A 92 -10.26 -21.75 13.18
C ALA A 92 -9.33 -20.69 12.55
N ALA A 93 -8.92 -19.67 13.30
CA ALA A 93 -7.75 -18.85 12.98
C ALA A 93 -6.75 -18.91 14.15
N PRO A 94 -5.88 -19.94 14.21
CA PRO A 94 -4.86 -20.03 15.24
C PRO A 94 -3.76 -19.01 14.94
N GLY A 95 -3.91 -17.81 15.52
CA GLY A 95 -2.93 -16.71 15.44
C GLY A 95 -3.59 -15.34 15.55
N ALA A 96 -4.01 -14.95 16.77
CA ALA A 96 -4.31 -13.59 17.25
C ALA A 96 -4.51 -12.49 16.17
N ALA A 97 -5.49 -12.66 15.30
CA ALA A 97 -5.93 -11.61 14.40
C ALA A 97 -7.02 -10.81 15.13
N ALA A 98 -6.76 -9.54 15.44
CA ALA A 98 -7.79 -8.62 15.93
C ALA A 98 -9.07 -8.80 15.08
N PRO A 99 -10.27 -8.81 15.69
CA PRO A 99 -11.54 -8.94 14.97
C PRO A 99 -11.56 -8.04 13.75
N LEU A 100 -12.13 -8.50 12.63
CA LEU A 100 -12.16 -7.75 11.36
C LEU A 100 -12.65 -6.30 11.54
N GLY A 101 -13.60 -6.06 12.45
CA GLY A 101 -14.08 -4.73 12.80
C GLY A 101 -13.01 -3.82 13.45
N GLU A 102 -12.18 -4.35 14.33
CA GLU A 102 -11.08 -3.60 14.95
C GLU A 102 -10.01 -3.24 13.91
N ARG A 103 -9.68 -4.19 13.01
CA ARG A 103 -8.76 -3.93 11.88
C ARG A 103 -9.29 -2.85 10.93
N LEU A 104 -10.59 -2.86 10.61
CA LEU A 104 -11.23 -1.83 9.80
C LEU A 104 -11.17 -0.46 10.49
N GLY A 105 -11.42 -0.41 11.80
CA GLY A 105 -11.30 0.83 12.59
C GLY A 105 -9.88 1.41 12.57
N ILE A 106 -8.86 0.57 12.73
CA ILE A 106 -7.45 0.98 12.64
C ILE A 106 -7.12 1.50 11.23
N LEU A 107 -7.53 0.79 10.18
CA LEU A 107 -7.29 1.23 8.79
C LEU A 107 -8.01 2.54 8.47
N GLN A 108 -9.26 2.71 8.93
CA GLN A 108 -10.00 3.96 8.76
C GLN A 108 -9.32 5.13 9.49
N ALA A 109 -8.79 4.90 10.70
CA ALA A 109 -8.02 5.91 11.41
C ALA A 109 -6.76 6.32 10.63
N ARG A 110 -6.03 5.35 10.07
CA ARG A 110 -4.83 5.62 9.24
C ARG A 110 -5.14 6.39 7.96
N VAL A 111 -6.25 6.08 7.28
CA VAL A 111 -6.72 6.84 6.11
C VAL A 111 -6.99 8.29 6.50
N ARG A 112 -7.75 8.53 7.57
CA ARG A 112 -8.04 9.90 8.05
C ARG A 112 -6.77 10.66 8.42
N GLU A 113 -5.81 10.00 9.08
CA GLU A 113 -4.53 10.62 9.43
C GLU A 113 -3.70 10.98 8.19
N ALA A 114 -3.64 10.09 7.19
CA ALA A 114 -2.96 10.37 5.93
C ALA A 114 -3.62 11.53 5.17
N GLU A 115 -4.95 11.55 5.09
CA GLU A 115 -5.72 12.62 4.43
C GLU A 115 -5.51 13.97 5.14
N GLN A 116 -5.52 13.99 6.48
CA GLN A 116 -5.22 15.21 7.23
C GLN A 116 -3.80 15.72 6.99
N ARG A 117 -2.81 14.83 6.91
CA ARG A 117 -1.42 15.22 6.58
C ARG A 117 -1.33 15.77 5.16
N TYR A 118 -1.99 15.13 4.19
CA TYR A 118 -2.06 15.61 2.81
C TYR A 118 -2.72 16.99 2.73
N GLU A 119 -3.90 17.18 3.32
CA GLU A 119 -4.62 18.45 3.24
C GLU A 119 -3.88 19.58 3.96
N LYS A 120 -3.32 19.35 5.16
CA LYS A 120 -2.47 20.34 5.85
C LYS A 120 -1.29 20.76 4.98
N TYR A 121 -0.57 19.78 4.43
CA TYR A 121 0.57 20.06 3.57
C TYR A 121 0.14 20.80 2.29
N ARG A 122 -0.98 20.42 1.70
CA ARG A 122 -1.56 21.10 0.54
C ARG A 122 -1.85 22.55 0.85
N THR A 123 -2.50 22.85 1.98
CA THR A 123 -2.83 24.23 2.35
C THR A 123 -1.58 25.07 2.62
N ASP A 124 -0.58 24.50 3.29
CA ASP A 124 0.66 25.21 3.62
C ASP A 124 1.52 25.48 2.37
N SER A 125 1.48 24.56 1.39
CA SER A 125 2.25 24.65 0.15
C SER A 125 1.54 25.40 -0.99
N LEU A 126 0.24 25.73 -0.86
CA LEU A 126 -0.54 26.42 -1.91
C LEU A 126 0.14 27.72 -2.37
N ALA A 127 0.62 28.54 -1.43
CA ALA A 127 1.30 29.79 -1.77
C ALA A 127 2.62 29.57 -2.54
N MET A 128 3.32 28.46 -2.27
CA MET A 128 4.57 28.09 -2.95
C MET A 128 4.34 27.50 -4.34
N MET A 129 3.16 26.90 -4.59
CA MET A 129 2.82 26.24 -5.85
C MET A 129 1.95 27.10 -6.78
N ALA A 130 1.38 28.21 -6.30
CA ALA A 130 0.48 29.09 -7.07
C ALA A 130 1.07 29.64 -8.38
N GLY A 131 2.39 29.68 -8.52
CA GLY A 131 3.08 30.11 -9.75
C GLY A 131 3.18 29.05 -10.84
N GLY A 132 3.13 27.76 -10.50
CA GLY A 132 3.34 26.64 -11.43
C GLY A 132 4.77 26.56 -12.01
N GLN A 133 5.28 25.34 -12.19
CA GLN A 133 6.64 25.09 -12.68
C GLN A 133 6.91 25.67 -14.08
N SER A 134 5.91 25.62 -14.99
CA SER A 134 6.04 26.15 -16.35
C SER A 134 6.19 27.69 -16.39
N SER A 135 5.58 28.41 -15.45
CA SER A 135 5.74 29.88 -15.37
C SER A 135 7.15 30.25 -14.92
N ALA A 136 7.69 29.51 -13.95
CA ALA A 136 9.04 29.72 -13.45
C ALA A 136 10.11 29.45 -14.53
N GLU A 137 9.94 28.41 -15.35
CA GLU A 137 10.83 28.12 -16.48
C GLU A 137 10.80 29.24 -17.54
N LYS A 138 9.61 29.75 -17.88
CA LYS A 138 9.47 30.90 -18.79
C LYS A 138 10.16 32.14 -18.24
N GLN A 139 9.90 32.46 -16.97
CA GLN A 139 10.53 33.60 -16.30
C GLN A 139 12.05 33.48 -16.26
N ALA A 140 12.59 32.28 -16.01
CA ALA A 140 14.03 32.04 -16.03
C ALA A 140 14.63 32.23 -17.44
N SER A 141 13.91 31.82 -18.49
CA SER A 141 14.30 32.06 -19.88
C SER A 141 14.33 33.57 -20.19
N GLU A 142 13.27 34.30 -19.83
CA GLU A 142 13.18 35.74 -20.02
C GLU A 142 14.31 36.50 -19.29
N ILE A 143 14.60 36.12 -18.03
CA ILE A 143 15.73 36.72 -17.29
C ILE A 143 17.06 36.38 -17.96
N SER A 144 17.23 35.17 -18.50
CA SER A 144 18.46 34.77 -19.20
C SER A 144 18.67 35.57 -20.49
N GLU A 145 17.60 35.83 -21.24
CA GLU A 145 17.63 36.73 -22.41
C GLU A 145 17.99 38.17 -22.02
N GLN A 146 17.42 38.67 -20.92
CA GLN A 146 17.77 40.00 -20.39
C GLN A 146 19.24 40.09 -19.94
N ILE A 147 19.78 39.02 -19.33
CA ILE A 147 21.21 38.93 -18.97
C ILE A 147 22.05 39.00 -20.24
N ALA A 148 21.74 38.20 -21.26
CA ALA A 148 22.49 38.19 -22.52
C ALA A 148 22.48 39.57 -23.21
N ALA A 149 21.32 40.24 -23.23
CA ALA A 149 21.20 41.59 -23.78
C ALA A 149 22.00 42.62 -22.97
N ALA A 150 21.98 42.54 -21.63
CA ALA A 150 22.75 43.42 -20.76
C ALA A 150 24.26 43.19 -20.87
N GLU A 151 24.70 41.93 -20.99
CA GLU A 151 26.11 41.58 -21.20
C GLU A 151 26.60 42.06 -22.57
N ALA A 152 25.79 41.92 -23.63
CA ALA A 152 26.10 42.47 -24.94
C ALA A 152 26.27 44.00 -24.89
N ARG A 153 25.38 44.69 -24.16
CA ARG A 153 25.48 46.14 -23.92
C ARG A 153 26.75 46.51 -23.16
N ALA A 154 27.09 45.77 -22.10
CA ALA A 154 28.33 45.98 -21.35
C ALA A 154 29.57 45.76 -22.23
N GLY A 155 29.55 44.74 -23.11
CA GLY A 155 30.59 44.49 -24.10
C GLY A 155 30.76 45.66 -25.08
N GLY A 156 29.65 46.20 -25.59
CA GLY A 156 29.64 47.39 -26.45
C GLY A 156 30.22 48.64 -25.77
N LEU A 157 29.82 48.90 -24.52
CA LEU A 157 30.36 50.01 -23.71
C LEU A 157 31.85 49.86 -23.43
N ARG A 158 32.31 48.64 -23.09
CA ARG A 158 33.73 48.34 -22.88
C ARG A 158 34.55 48.54 -24.15
N SER A 159 34.03 48.10 -25.29
CA SER A 159 34.67 48.31 -26.60
C SER A 159 34.80 49.81 -26.91
N THR A 160 33.73 50.57 -26.68
CA THR A 160 33.70 52.03 -26.87
C THR A 160 34.72 52.74 -25.98
N LEU A 161 34.80 52.36 -24.69
CA LEU A 161 35.83 52.89 -23.77
C LEU A 161 37.24 52.62 -24.26
N ASN A 162 37.53 51.39 -24.68
CA ASN A 162 38.83 51.02 -25.23
C ASN A 162 39.16 51.83 -26.50
N GLN A 163 38.17 52.11 -27.35
CA GLN A 163 38.33 52.95 -28.53
C GLN A 163 38.64 54.41 -28.17
N ILE A 164 37.94 54.99 -27.19
CA ILE A 164 38.19 56.36 -26.70
C ILE A 164 39.60 56.45 -26.07
N GLN A 165 40.00 55.46 -25.28
CA GLN A 165 41.34 55.42 -24.68
C GLN A 165 42.46 55.31 -25.72
N ARG A 166 42.25 54.55 -26.80
CA ARG A 166 43.18 54.51 -27.93
C ARG A 166 43.20 55.84 -28.69
N ALA A 167 42.03 56.43 -28.96
CA ALA A 167 41.91 57.74 -29.60
C ALA A 167 42.65 58.83 -28.82
N ARG A 168 42.58 58.83 -27.49
CA ARG A 168 43.31 59.76 -26.62
C ARG A 168 44.82 59.71 -26.84
N LYS A 169 45.39 58.54 -27.14
CA LYS A 169 46.84 58.37 -27.39
C LYS A 169 47.27 58.84 -28.78
N ILE A 170 46.34 58.97 -29.72
CA ILE A 170 46.60 59.27 -31.15
C ILE A 170 45.98 60.63 -31.52
N LEU A 171 45.79 61.54 -30.55
CA LEU A 171 45.19 62.87 -30.80
C LEU A 171 45.87 63.62 -31.96
N ASP A 172 47.18 63.46 -32.08
CA ASP A 172 48.02 64.12 -33.07
C ASP A 172 48.17 63.32 -34.39
N GLY A 173 47.66 62.08 -34.46
CA GLY A 173 47.98 61.08 -35.51
C GLY A 173 46.81 60.54 -36.35
N GLY A 174 45.68 61.25 -36.42
CA GLY A 174 44.71 61.10 -37.52
C GLY A 174 43.57 60.07 -37.38
N GLY A 175 43.66 59.05 -36.52
CA GLY A 175 42.63 57.98 -36.48
C GLY A 175 41.71 58.00 -35.25
N ILE A 176 40.52 58.60 -35.34
CA ILE A 176 39.45 58.41 -34.33
C ILE A 176 38.33 57.54 -34.95
N PRO A 177 37.96 56.41 -34.30
CA PRO A 177 36.84 55.58 -34.72
C PRO A 177 35.52 56.36 -34.75
N ASP A 178 34.67 56.10 -35.75
CA ASP A 178 33.37 56.76 -35.97
C ASP A 178 32.46 56.92 -34.74
N PRO A 179 32.31 55.94 -33.82
CA PRO A 179 31.43 56.10 -32.65
C PRO A 179 31.89 57.18 -31.66
N VAL A 180 33.14 57.65 -31.76
CA VAL A 180 33.70 58.74 -30.94
C VAL A 180 33.67 60.08 -31.70
N ARG A 181 33.38 60.05 -33.01
CA ARG A 181 33.36 61.23 -33.89
C ARG A 181 32.08 62.06 -33.73
N GLY A 182 31.02 61.48 -33.17
CA GLY A 182 29.74 62.17 -32.91
C GLY A 182 29.79 63.14 -31.72
N GLY A 183 29.04 64.24 -31.81
CA GLY A 183 28.84 65.20 -30.72
C GLY A 183 30.00 66.18 -30.51
N ALA A 184 30.19 66.63 -29.25
CA ALA A 184 31.13 67.69 -28.90
C ALA A 184 32.60 67.38 -29.26
N ILE A 185 33.02 66.10 -29.17
CA ILE A 185 34.39 65.66 -29.49
C ILE A 185 34.71 65.90 -30.97
N GLY A 186 33.77 65.58 -31.87
CA GLY A 186 33.94 65.83 -33.30
C GLY A 186 34.08 67.33 -33.62
N THR A 187 33.24 68.16 -33.00
CA THR A 187 33.27 69.63 -33.17
C THR A 187 34.55 70.25 -32.61
N PHE A 188 35.02 69.83 -31.43
CA PHE A 188 36.27 70.35 -30.88
C PHE A 188 37.49 69.88 -31.68
N ARG A 189 37.46 68.66 -32.23
CA ARG A 189 38.51 68.18 -33.13
C ARG A 189 38.57 68.97 -34.43
N SER A 190 37.43 69.25 -35.08
CA SER A 190 37.44 70.04 -36.32
C SER A 190 37.96 71.45 -36.09
N ARG A 191 37.57 72.08 -34.97
CA ARG A 191 38.12 73.37 -34.53
C ARG A 191 39.62 73.31 -34.24
N TYR A 192 40.08 72.26 -33.59
CA TYR A 192 41.51 72.04 -33.33
C TYR A 192 42.30 71.86 -34.63
N ALA A 193 41.82 71.03 -35.56
CA ALA A 193 42.45 70.80 -36.85
C ALA A 193 42.56 72.09 -37.67
N ALA A 194 41.46 72.85 -37.78
CA ALA A 194 41.46 74.13 -38.51
C ALA A 194 42.38 75.18 -37.86
N ALA A 195 42.39 75.29 -36.52
CA ALA A 195 43.28 76.21 -35.81
C ALA A 195 44.76 75.79 -35.94
N ARG A 196 45.04 74.48 -35.99
CA ARG A 196 46.38 73.94 -36.14
C ARG A 196 46.92 74.10 -37.55
N GLU A 197 46.08 73.89 -38.57
CA GLU A 197 46.40 74.14 -39.98
C GLU A 197 46.76 75.62 -40.20
N LEU A 198 45.92 76.53 -39.70
CA LEU A 198 46.19 77.97 -39.77
C LEU A 198 47.46 78.37 -38.99
N GLU A 199 47.78 77.72 -37.88
CA GLU A 199 49.07 77.93 -37.18
C GLU A 199 50.26 77.49 -38.04
N ILE A 200 50.14 76.37 -38.76
CA ILE A 200 51.18 75.82 -39.64
C ILE A 200 51.40 76.78 -40.82
N ASP A 201 50.34 77.18 -41.54
CA ASP A 201 50.42 78.08 -42.70
C ASP A 201 51.07 79.43 -42.33
N LEU A 202 50.65 80.02 -41.20
CA LEU A 202 51.25 81.25 -40.68
C LEU A 202 52.69 81.04 -40.20
N SER A 203 53.08 79.83 -39.81
CA SER A 203 54.45 79.55 -39.38
C SER A 203 55.45 79.49 -40.54
N GLU A 204 54.98 79.16 -41.76
CA GLU A 204 55.79 79.14 -42.98
C GLU A 204 56.13 80.56 -43.47
N THR A 205 55.19 81.49 -43.29
CA THR A 205 55.31 82.88 -43.79
C THR A 205 55.72 83.88 -42.70
N LEU A 206 55.35 83.67 -41.43
CA LEU A 206 55.52 84.65 -40.36
C LEU A 206 56.48 84.17 -39.26
N GLY A 207 57.30 85.10 -38.78
CA GLY A 207 58.23 84.87 -37.67
C GLY A 207 57.51 84.49 -36.36
N PRO A 208 58.19 83.81 -35.41
CA PRO A 208 57.57 83.27 -34.19
C PRO A 208 56.88 84.28 -33.26
N ARG A 209 57.21 85.58 -33.38
CA ARG A 209 56.67 86.66 -32.53
C ARG A 209 55.57 87.48 -33.21
N HIS A 210 55.15 87.13 -34.43
CA HIS A 210 54.11 87.87 -35.14
C HIS A 210 52.75 87.72 -34.43
N PRO A 211 51.97 88.82 -34.23
CA PRO A 211 50.72 88.78 -33.48
C PRO A 211 49.72 87.73 -34.02
N ASP A 212 49.53 87.65 -35.33
CA ASP A 212 48.58 86.68 -35.93
C ASP A 212 48.97 85.22 -35.66
N ARG A 213 50.26 84.90 -35.70
CA ARG A 213 50.76 83.56 -35.37
C ARG A 213 50.57 83.23 -33.89
N VAL A 214 50.77 84.21 -33.01
CA VAL A 214 50.51 84.04 -31.56
C VAL A 214 49.02 83.79 -31.32
N ILE A 215 48.12 84.53 -31.97
CA ILE A 215 46.66 84.33 -31.86
C ILE A 215 46.26 82.94 -32.36
N ALA A 216 46.79 82.50 -33.51
CA ALA A 216 46.54 81.17 -34.06
C ALA A 216 46.97 80.05 -33.09
N ARG A 217 48.19 80.16 -32.54
CA ARG A 217 48.71 79.21 -31.54
C ARG A 217 47.85 79.17 -30.27
N MET A 218 47.40 80.32 -29.78
CA MET A 218 46.50 80.40 -28.62
C MET A 218 45.16 79.70 -28.91
N ARG A 219 44.58 79.92 -30.10
CA ARG A 219 43.35 79.23 -30.53
C ARG A 219 43.54 77.72 -30.63
N ALA A 220 44.66 77.25 -31.18
CA ALA A 220 44.96 75.82 -31.26
C ALA A 220 45.15 75.19 -29.87
N THR A 221 45.83 75.90 -28.96
CA THR A 221 46.05 75.44 -27.58
C THR A 221 44.73 75.34 -26.80
N GLU A 222 43.87 76.34 -26.91
CA GLU A 222 42.57 76.33 -26.25
C GLU A 222 41.62 75.27 -26.84
N ALA A 223 41.59 75.13 -28.18
CA ALA A 223 40.82 74.07 -28.83
C ALA A 223 41.29 72.67 -28.41
N ARG A 224 42.61 72.47 -28.24
CA ARG A 224 43.17 71.23 -27.69
C ARG A 224 42.72 70.98 -26.25
N ARG A 225 42.78 72.00 -25.38
CA ARG A 225 42.34 71.89 -23.99
C ARG A 225 40.87 71.48 -23.89
N LEU A 226 40.01 72.11 -24.68
CA LEU A 226 38.58 71.78 -24.74
C LEU A 226 38.32 70.37 -25.29
N LEU A 227 39.10 69.94 -26.30
CA LEU A 227 39.03 68.59 -26.83
C LEU A 227 39.42 67.54 -25.77
N GLU A 228 40.52 67.76 -25.05
CA GLU A 228 40.98 66.87 -23.98
C GLU A 228 39.94 66.77 -22.85
N GLN A 229 39.34 67.89 -22.46
CA GLN A 229 38.26 67.94 -21.47
C GLN A 229 37.03 67.14 -21.94
N ALA A 230 36.57 67.36 -23.18
CA ALA A 230 35.43 66.64 -23.73
C ALA A 230 35.67 65.11 -23.81
N ILE A 231 36.90 64.69 -24.08
CA ILE A 231 37.29 63.28 -24.06
C ILE A 231 37.26 62.74 -22.63
N GLN A 232 37.80 63.47 -21.66
CA GLN A 232 37.80 63.07 -20.26
C GLN A 232 36.37 62.90 -19.72
N ASP A 233 35.49 63.87 -20.00
CA ASP A 233 34.08 63.82 -19.61
C ASP A 233 33.38 62.60 -20.24
N ARG A 234 33.69 62.31 -21.51
CA ARG A 234 33.13 61.14 -22.20
C ARG A 234 33.63 59.81 -21.61
N VAL A 235 34.91 59.72 -21.23
CA VAL A 235 35.47 58.53 -20.55
C VAL A 235 34.79 58.33 -19.20
N GLN A 236 34.61 59.39 -18.41
CA GLN A 236 33.93 59.29 -17.12
C GLN A 236 32.48 58.85 -17.29
N SER A 237 31.73 59.47 -18.21
CA SER A 237 30.35 59.08 -18.54
C SER A 237 30.27 57.62 -18.99
N ALA A 238 31.12 57.18 -19.93
CA ALA A 238 31.08 55.82 -20.43
C ALA A 238 31.53 54.77 -19.38
N THR A 239 32.42 55.15 -18.45
CA THR A 239 32.82 54.30 -17.32
C THR A 239 31.65 54.13 -16.35
N ALA A 240 30.97 55.21 -15.99
CA ALA A 240 29.78 55.17 -15.16
C ALA A 240 28.64 54.35 -15.83
N ASP A 241 28.45 54.49 -17.15
CA ASP A 241 27.46 53.67 -17.89
C ASP A 241 27.82 52.18 -17.86
N LEU A 242 29.10 51.84 -17.97
CA LEU A 242 29.58 50.47 -17.89
C LEU A 242 29.37 49.88 -16.49
N GLU A 243 29.66 50.64 -15.43
CA GLU A 243 29.45 50.24 -14.04
C GLU A 243 27.96 50.00 -13.76
N ARG A 244 27.09 50.94 -14.13
CA ARG A 244 25.63 50.76 -14.03
C ARG A 244 25.15 49.52 -14.78
N THR A 245 25.65 49.28 -15.99
CA THR A 245 25.26 48.09 -16.78
C THR A 245 25.74 46.81 -16.11
N ARG A 246 26.93 46.79 -15.49
CA ARG A 246 27.43 45.64 -14.72
C ARG A 246 26.59 45.39 -13.48
N GLU A 247 26.16 46.43 -12.78
CA GLU A 247 25.24 46.31 -11.64
C GLU A 247 23.91 45.69 -12.08
N VAL A 248 23.37 46.12 -13.23
CA VAL A 248 22.16 45.51 -13.81
C VAL A 248 22.38 44.02 -14.12
N VAL A 249 23.52 43.64 -14.72
CA VAL A 249 23.86 42.22 -14.97
C VAL A 249 23.90 41.43 -13.66
N THR A 250 24.56 41.96 -12.62
CA THR A 250 24.64 41.30 -11.30
C THR A 250 23.26 41.16 -10.66
N GLN A 251 22.43 42.20 -10.72
CA GLN A 251 21.05 42.15 -10.21
C GLN A 251 20.20 41.12 -10.95
N LEU A 252 20.30 41.04 -12.28
CA LEU A 252 19.59 40.04 -13.07
C LEU A 252 20.08 38.62 -12.76
N LYS A 253 21.39 38.41 -12.58
CA LYS A 253 21.95 37.12 -12.14
C LYS A 253 21.44 36.70 -10.77
N ASN A 254 21.40 37.64 -9.82
CA ASN A 254 20.84 37.37 -8.49
C ASN A 254 19.35 37.05 -8.53
N ARG A 255 18.57 37.74 -9.38
CA ARG A 255 17.15 37.43 -9.61
C ARG A 255 16.96 36.06 -10.23
N LEU A 256 17.80 35.67 -11.21
CA LEU A 256 17.78 34.34 -11.80
C LEU A 256 18.06 33.26 -10.76
N GLU A 257 19.06 33.46 -9.92
CA GLU A 257 19.42 32.50 -8.87
C GLU A 257 18.31 32.37 -7.81
N ALA A 258 17.72 33.49 -7.37
CA ALA A 258 16.56 33.47 -6.48
C ALA A 258 15.36 32.75 -7.11
N SER A 259 15.11 32.97 -8.41
CA SER A 259 14.05 32.27 -9.16
C SER A 259 14.32 30.76 -9.24
N ARG A 260 15.58 30.34 -9.49
CA ARG A 260 15.99 28.93 -9.48
C ARG A 260 15.78 28.29 -8.11
N GLN A 261 16.23 28.95 -7.04
CA GLN A 261 16.04 28.44 -5.67
C GLN A 261 14.56 28.29 -5.31
N ASN A 262 13.72 29.25 -5.71
CA ASN A 262 12.27 29.14 -5.54
C ASN A 262 11.70 27.97 -6.35
N SER A 263 12.18 27.75 -7.58
CA SER A 263 11.76 26.63 -8.44
C SER A 263 12.11 25.28 -7.82
N VAL A 264 13.29 25.13 -7.21
CA VAL A 264 13.70 23.92 -6.50
C VAL A 264 12.76 23.67 -5.31
N LYS A 265 12.49 24.69 -4.48
CA LYS A 265 11.56 24.59 -3.35
C LYS A 265 10.15 24.19 -3.80
N THR A 266 9.64 24.79 -4.88
CA THR A 266 8.33 24.42 -5.44
C THR A 266 8.33 22.99 -5.97
N SER A 267 9.42 22.54 -6.62
CA SER A 267 9.57 21.16 -7.09
C SER A 267 9.57 20.17 -5.92
N GLU A 268 10.35 20.42 -4.88
CA GLU A 268 10.37 19.61 -3.66
C GLU A 268 8.99 19.55 -2.99
N ALA A 269 8.30 20.69 -2.89
CA ALA A 269 6.94 20.74 -2.37
C ALA A 269 5.96 19.91 -3.20
N SER A 270 6.03 20.01 -4.53
CA SER A 270 5.18 19.23 -5.42
C SER A 270 5.46 17.72 -5.34
N ALA A 271 6.73 17.34 -5.18
CA ALA A 271 7.12 15.94 -5.02
C ALA A 271 6.60 15.37 -3.69
N ARG A 272 6.75 16.14 -2.60
CA ARG A 272 6.24 15.76 -1.28
C ARG A 272 4.71 15.67 -1.26
N LEU A 273 4.02 16.57 -1.97
CA LEU A 273 2.57 16.50 -2.13
C LEU A 273 2.14 15.22 -2.85
N LYS A 274 2.81 14.86 -3.95
CA LYS A 274 2.55 13.61 -4.68
C LYS A 274 2.86 12.36 -3.86
N GLU A 275 3.89 12.41 -3.01
CA GLU A 275 4.19 11.33 -2.06
C GLU A 275 3.04 11.15 -1.07
N LEU A 276 2.58 12.23 -0.44
CA LEU A 276 1.45 12.20 0.50
C LEU A 276 0.14 11.74 -0.18
N GLU A 277 -0.09 12.15 -1.43
CA GLU A 277 -1.23 11.68 -2.22
C GLU A 277 -1.17 10.17 -2.47
N ARG A 278 0.01 9.64 -2.82
CA ARG A 278 0.21 8.19 -2.99
C ARG A 278 0.04 7.43 -1.67
N ASP A 279 0.48 8.00 -0.55
CA ASP A 279 0.27 7.41 0.78
C ASP A 279 -1.22 7.32 1.12
N VAL A 280 -1.99 8.38 0.84
CA VAL A 280 -3.45 8.38 1.00
C VAL A 280 -4.08 7.28 0.15
N GLU A 281 -3.70 7.19 -1.13
CA GLU A 281 -4.24 6.19 -2.05
C GLU A 281 -3.88 4.76 -1.63
N ALA A 282 -2.65 4.53 -1.18
CA ALA A 282 -2.21 3.23 -0.66
C ALA A 282 -3.02 2.81 0.57
N HIS A 283 -3.26 3.73 1.51
CA HIS A 283 -4.09 3.46 2.68
C HIS A 283 -5.56 3.23 2.33
N ARG A 284 -6.11 3.99 1.38
CA ARG A 284 -7.48 3.78 0.87
C ARG A 284 -7.62 2.43 0.19
N ALA A 285 -6.67 2.04 -0.67
CA ALA A 285 -6.67 0.74 -1.32
C ALA A 285 -6.61 -0.40 -0.30
N ALA A 286 -5.74 -0.31 0.70
CA ALA A 286 -5.67 -1.30 1.78
C ALA A 286 -6.99 -1.42 2.57
N TYR A 287 -7.63 -0.28 2.88
CA TYR A 287 -8.94 -0.25 3.53
C TYR A 287 -10.02 -0.91 2.66
N GLN A 288 -10.07 -0.60 1.36
CA GLN A 288 -11.04 -1.15 0.42
C GLN A 288 -10.91 -2.67 0.26
N VAL A 289 -9.68 -3.21 0.21
CA VAL A 289 -9.45 -4.66 0.13
C VAL A 289 -10.00 -5.38 1.37
N VAL A 290 -9.75 -4.85 2.56
CA VAL A 290 -10.26 -5.45 3.81
C VAL A 290 -11.77 -5.30 3.92
N LEU A 291 -12.32 -4.15 3.49
CA LEU A 291 -13.76 -3.91 3.45
C LEU A 291 -14.46 -4.89 2.51
N ALA A 292 -13.96 -5.08 1.29
CA ALA A 292 -14.51 -6.04 0.33
C ALA A 292 -14.50 -7.47 0.89
N ARG A 293 -13.40 -7.89 1.53
CA ARG A 293 -13.30 -9.20 2.19
C ARG A 293 -14.32 -9.34 3.33
N SER A 294 -14.57 -8.28 4.10
CA SER A 294 -15.57 -8.31 5.18
C SER A 294 -17.00 -8.47 4.67
N GLN A 295 -17.31 -7.91 3.50
CA GLN A 295 -18.62 -8.05 2.86
C GLN A 295 -18.82 -9.48 2.32
N GLN A 296 -17.76 -10.10 1.79
CA GLN A 296 -17.79 -11.49 1.29
C GLN A 296 -17.85 -12.53 2.42
N GLN A 297 -17.31 -12.23 3.60
CA GLN A 297 -17.36 -13.11 4.78
C GLN A 297 -18.64 -12.95 5.61
N ARG A 298 -19.64 -12.20 5.15
CA ARG A 298 -20.98 -12.31 5.72
C ARG A 298 -21.41 -13.78 5.66
N PRO A 299 -21.78 -14.40 6.78
CA PRO A 299 -22.00 -15.83 6.83
C PRO A 299 -23.33 -16.18 6.16
N ASP A 300 -23.31 -16.33 4.85
CA ASP A 300 -24.36 -17.02 4.09
C ASP A 300 -24.22 -18.55 4.14
N ASN A 301 -23.18 -19.06 4.81
CA ASN A 301 -23.10 -20.44 5.26
C ASN A 301 -23.66 -20.54 6.69
N PRO A 302 -24.97 -20.79 6.89
CA PRO A 302 -25.37 -21.38 8.15
C PRO A 302 -24.56 -22.67 8.28
N GLY A 303 -23.85 -22.83 9.40
CA GLY A 303 -23.29 -24.13 9.75
C GLY A 303 -24.37 -25.23 9.70
N ALA A 304 -23.98 -26.47 9.94
CA ALA A 304 -24.91 -27.58 10.06
C ALA A 304 -26.06 -27.19 11.01
N ARG A 305 -27.29 -27.31 10.51
CA ARG A 305 -28.51 -27.03 11.24
C ARG A 305 -29.25 -28.35 11.46
N VAL A 306 -29.81 -28.52 12.64
CA VAL A 306 -30.71 -29.63 12.93
C VAL A 306 -32.00 -29.44 12.13
N LEU A 307 -32.24 -30.31 11.14
CA LEU A 307 -33.45 -30.30 10.31
C LEU A 307 -34.64 -30.94 11.02
N SER A 308 -34.40 -32.03 11.74
CA SER A 308 -35.40 -32.76 12.51
C SER A 308 -34.75 -33.29 13.79
N ARG A 309 -35.46 -33.18 14.92
CA ARG A 309 -35.01 -33.74 16.21
C ARG A 309 -35.43 -35.20 16.33
N ALA A 310 -34.64 -35.98 17.06
CA ALA A 310 -34.99 -37.37 17.33
C ALA A 310 -36.29 -37.44 18.15
N THR A 311 -37.19 -38.36 17.77
CA THR A 311 -38.47 -38.63 18.44
C THR A 311 -38.55 -40.09 18.88
N VAL A 312 -39.37 -40.40 19.87
CA VAL A 312 -39.51 -41.75 20.44
C VAL A 312 -40.14 -42.67 19.38
N PRO A 313 -39.48 -43.78 18.99
CA PRO A 313 -40.06 -44.70 18.02
C PRO A 313 -41.33 -45.36 18.57
N PRO A 314 -42.44 -45.41 17.81
CA PRO A 314 -43.67 -46.08 18.24
C PRO A 314 -43.50 -47.61 18.34
N GLU A 315 -42.61 -48.20 17.53
CA GLU A 315 -42.40 -49.65 17.47
C GLU A 315 -41.10 -50.07 18.19
N THR A 316 -41.14 -51.18 18.93
CA THR A 316 -39.91 -51.81 19.44
C THR A 316 -39.19 -52.46 18.27
N GLY A 317 -37.99 -52.00 17.91
CA GLY A 317 -37.12 -52.57 16.86
C GLY A 317 -36.59 -53.97 17.16
N ARG A 318 -37.29 -54.76 17.96
CA ARG A 318 -37.01 -56.17 18.17
C ARG A 318 -37.51 -56.91 16.94
N THR A 319 -36.67 -56.98 15.91
CA THR A 319 -36.84 -57.92 14.80
C THR A 319 -37.11 -59.29 15.39
N PHE A 320 -38.33 -59.79 15.21
CA PHE A 320 -38.68 -61.16 15.56
C PHE A 320 -37.65 -62.07 14.89
N PRO A 321 -36.96 -62.95 15.63
CA PRO A 321 -35.83 -63.67 15.07
C PRO A 321 -36.36 -64.91 14.33
N VAL A 322 -37.07 -64.66 13.23
CA VAL A 322 -37.71 -65.68 12.37
C VAL A 322 -36.66 -66.68 11.90
N GLY A 323 -35.43 -66.22 11.62
CA GLY A 323 -34.32 -67.10 11.25
C GLY A 323 -33.95 -68.12 12.32
N THR A 324 -33.82 -67.73 13.60
CA THR A 324 -33.56 -68.70 14.68
C THR A 324 -34.73 -69.63 14.94
N LEU A 325 -35.97 -69.18 14.70
CA LEU A 325 -37.17 -69.99 14.84
C LEU A 325 -37.26 -71.04 13.72
N PHE A 326 -36.82 -70.69 12.51
CA PHE A 326 -36.73 -71.63 11.39
C PHE A 326 -35.66 -72.70 11.64
N ILE A 327 -34.49 -72.29 12.17
CA ILE A 327 -33.40 -73.21 12.50
C ILE A 327 -33.81 -74.17 13.63
N SER A 328 -34.52 -73.71 14.65
CA SER A 328 -34.96 -74.59 15.75
C SER A 328 -36.00 -75.63 15.31
N VAL A 329 -36.91 -75.28 14.41
CA VAL A 329 -37.89 -76.24 13.82
C VAL A 329 -37.19 -77.30 12.98
N LEU A 330 -36.23 -76.90 12.13
CA LEU A 330 -35.43 -77.83 11.33
C LEU A 330 -34.63 -78.82 12.18
N LEU A 331 -34.00 -78.32 13.25
CA LEU A 331 -33.27 -79.18 14.20
C LEU A 331 -34.21 -80.14 14.93
N GLY A 332 -35.40 -79.68 15.34
CA GLY A 332 -36.41 -80.52 16.00
C GLY A 332 -36.90 -81.66 15.10
N LEU A 333 -37.18 -81.37 13.82
CA LEU A 333 -37.56 -82.39 12.84
C LEU A 333 -36.43 -83.39 12.57
N GLY A 334 -35.19 -82.92 12.43
CA GLY A 334 -34.04 -83.79 12.20
C GLY A 334 -33.80 -84.78 13.35
N LEU A 335 -33.94 -84.30 14.60
CA LEU A 335 -33.84 -85.16 15.78
C LEU A 335 -35.01 -86.16 15.87
N GLY A 336 -36.23 -85.73 15.52
CA GLY A 336 -37.41 -86.60 15.51
C GLY A 336 -37.32 -87.76 14.52
N VAL A 337 -36.87 -87.48 13.28
CA VAL A 337 -36.68 -88.53 12.25
C VAL A 337 -35.57 -89.51 12.66
N SER A 338 -34.48 -89.00 13.23
CA SER A 338 -33.37 -89.84 13.71
C SER A 338 -33.82 -90.78 14.85
N LEU A 339 -34.68 -90.31 15.76
CA LEU A 339 -35.23 -91.14 16.84
C LEU A 339 -36.17 -92.22 16.31
N ALA A 340 -37.03 -91.88 15.35
CA ALA A 340 -37.97 -92.84 14.75
C ALA A 340 -37.22 -93.97 14.03
N TRP A 341 -36.15 -93.63 13.30
CA TRP A 341 -35.33 -94.62 12.59
C TRP A 341 -34.56 -95.56 13.55
N LEU A 342 -34.12 -95.03 14.70
CA LEU A 342 -33.51 -95.84 15.77
C LEU A 342 -34.51 -96.81 16.42
N LEU A 343 -35.76 -96.40 16.61
CA LEU A 343 -36.82 -97.26 17.16
C LEU A 343 -37.19 -98.39 16.20
N GLU A 344 -37.27 -98.11 14.89
CA GLU A 344 -37.54 -99.12 13.85
C GLU A 344 -36.45 -100.22 13.82
N LEU A 345 -35.17 -99.83 13.89
CA LEU A 345 -34.04 -100.77 13.92
C LEU A 345 -34.01 -101.66 15.18
N MET A 346 -34.64 -101.22 16.26
CA MET A 346 -34.80 -102.00 17.49
C MET A 346 -35.98 -102.98 17.37
N ASP A 347 -37.11 -102.55 16.79
CA ASP A 347 -38.28 -103.41 16.55
C ASP A 347 -37.99 -104.52 15.52
N GLU A 348 -37.17 -104.23 14.49
CA GLU A 348 -36.73 -105.23 13.51
C GLU A 348 -35.82 -106.31 14.12
N LYS A 349 -35.03 -105.97 15.16
CA LYS A 349 -34.23 -106.94 15.91
C LYS A 349 -35.08 -107.86 16.77
N GLU A 350 -36.12 -107.34 17.42
CA GLU A 350 -37.03 -108.16 18.24
C GLU A 350 -37.86 -109.13 17.38
N ARG A 351 -38.27 -108.72 16.16
CA ARG A 351 -38.95 -109.62 15.21
C ARG A 351 -38.04 -110.72 14.64
N ALA A 352 -36.73 -110.46 14.52
CA ALA A 352 -35.77 -111.44 14.02
C ALA A 352 -35.45 -112.55 15.05
N GLU A 353 -35.61 -112.31 16.35
CA GLU A 353 -35.41 -113.31 17.40
C GLU A 353 -36.60 -114.24 17.62
N VAL A 354 -37.81 -113.88 17.16
CA VAL A 354 -39.01 -114.74 17.28
C VAL A 354 -39.14 -115.80 16.17
N LEU A 355 -38.28 -115.75 15.15
CA LEU A 355 -38.24 -116.70 14.02
C LEU A 355 -37.01 -117.63 14.01
N ARG A 356 -36.31 -117.76 15.14
CA ARG A 356 -35.33 -118.83 15.41
C ARG A 356 -35.74 -119.61 16.65
#